data_AF-A0A3M2IPK8-F1
#
_entry.id   AF-A0A3M2IPK8-F1
#
_cell.length_a   1.000
_cell.length_b   1.000
_cell.length_c   1.000
_cell.angle_alpha   90.00
_cell.angle_beta   90.00
_cell.angle_gamma   90.00
#
_symmetry.space_group_name_H-M   'P 1'
#
loop_
_entity.id
_entity.type
_entity.pdbx_description
1 polymer ?
#
loop_
_entity_poly.entity_id
_entity_poly.type
_entity_poly.pdbx_seq_one_letter_code
_entity_poly.pdbx_strand_id
1 'polypeptide(L)'
;MRAVADSDAYANLVLPPMLRERGIRGRDAGFATELAYGTLRLRGRYDAVLALCVGGRTLDEVDPPVLDALRLGAHQLLGMRVPPHAAVSETVGLVREQVGAGAAQFANAVLRAVSREPLDTWLERIGADADPAGSDDVARLSVTESHPAWVTRALREALVGSGRTAGELADLLAADNAAPRVSLVARPGLSTPAEVRDAAGADAEPGRWSPVAVTLAGG
;
A
#
# COMPACT_ATOMS: atom_id res chain seq x y z
N MET A 1 -1.64 -10.89 -3.98
CA MET A 1 -1.33 -11.17 -2.57
C MET A 1 -0.64 -12.52 -2.45
N ARG A 2 -1.36 -13.66 -2.51
CA ARG A 2 -0.79 -15.03 -2.63
C ARG A 2 0.47 -15.18 -3.48
N ALA A 3 0.45 -14.86 -4.78
CA ALA A 3 1.63 -15.02 -5.64
C ALA A 3 2.89 -14.25 -5.18
N VAL A 4 2.73 -13.13 -4.45
CA VAL A 4 3.86 -12.37 -3.89
C VAL A 4 4.33 -13.01 -2.58
N ALA A 5 3.38 -13.47 -1.75
CA ALA A 5 3.67 -14.12 -0.47
C ALA A 5 4.31 -15.51 -0.64
N ASP A 6 3.85 -16.29 -1.63
CA ASP A 6 4.19 -17.70 -1.78
C ASP A 6 5.42 -17.93 -2.70
N SER A 7 5.79 -16.95 -3.53
CA SER A 7 6.81 -17.13 -4.58
C SER A 7 7.96 -16.12 -4.52
N ASP A 8 8.05 -15.32 -3.44
CA ASP A 8 9.01 -14.20 -3.29
C ASP A 8 9.08 -13.30 -4.55
N ALA A 9 7.97 -13.24 -5.28
CA ALA A 9 7.91 -12.65 -6.60
C ALA A 9 7.56 -11.17 -6.47
N TYR A 10 8.36 -10.31 -7.09
CA TYR A 10 8.11 -8.88 -7.06
C TYR A 10 6.77 -8.56 -7.73
N ALA A 11 5.92 -7.81 -7.02
CA ALA A 11 4.55 -7.49 -7.48
C ALA A 11 4.54 -6.81 -8.87
N ASN A 12 5.54 -5.97 -9.14
CA ASN A 12 5.74 -5.29 -10.42
C ASN A 12 6.10 -6.21 -11.59
N LEU A 13 6.51 -7.45 -11.30
CA LEU A 13 6.78 -8.46 -12.32
C LEU A 13 5.58 -9.39 -12.53
N VAL A 14 4.78 -9.64 -11.50
CA VAL A 14 3.68 -10.61 -11.54
C VAL A 14 2.38 -9.98 -12.05
N LEU A 15 2.05 -8.76 -11.62
CA LEU A 15 0.74 -8.17 -11.91
C LEU A 15 0.54 -7.80 -13.40
N PRO A 16 1.50 -7.14 -14.09
CA PRO A 16 1.27 -6.72 -15.47
C PRO A 16 0.99 -7.87 -16.45
N PRO A 17 1.71 -9.02 -16.40
CA PRO A 17 1.33 -10.21 -17.17
C PRO A 17 -0.08 -10.70 -16.89
N MET A 18 -0.47 -10.82 -15.61
CA MET A 18 -1.81 -11.28 -15.22
C MET A 18 -2.92 -10.38 -15.75
N LEU A 19 -2.73 -9.06 -15.72
CA LEU A 19 -3.71 -8.12 -16.28
C LEU A 19 -3.85 -8.28 -17.80
N ARG A 20 -2.73 -8.47 -18.52
CA ARG A 20 -2.75 -8.69 -19.97
C ARG A 20 -3.43 -10.00 -20.34
N GLU A 21 -3.11 -11.09 -19.65
CA GLU A 21 -3.71 -12.42 -19.87
C GLU A 21 -5.22 -12.40 -19.65
N ARG A 22 -5.68 -11.66 -18.63
CA ARG A 22 -7.11 -11.50 -18.32
C ARG A 22 -7.80 -10.39 -19.13
N GLY A 23 -7.08 -9.72 -20.01
CA GLY A 23 -7.61 -8.65 -20.86
C GLY A 23 -8.04 -7.39 -20.12
N ILE A 24 -7.62 -7.20 -18.87
CA ILE A 24 -7.97 -6.05 -18.03
C ILE A 24 -7.15 -4.84 -18.48
N ARG A 25 -7.81 -3.74 -18.82
CA ARG A 25 -7.18 -2.56 -19.45
C ARG A 25 -7.74 -1.25 -18.90
N GLY A 26 -7.06 -0.15 -19.19
CA GLY A 26 -7.52 1.21 -18.88
C GLY A 26 -7.76 1.41 -17.38
N ARG A 27 -8.93 1.96 -17.05
CA ARG A 27 -9.30 2.28 -15.65
C ARG A 27 -9.26 1.07 -14.73
N ASP A 28 -9.72 -0.09 -15.19
CA ASP A 28 -9.78 -1.29 -14.35
C ASP A 28 -8.38 -1.85 -14.08
N ALA A 29 -7.47 -1.73 -15.04
CA ALA A 29 -6.06 -2.07 -14.84
C ALA A 29 -5.39 -1.12 -13.84
N GLY A 30 -5.70 0.17 -13.90
CA GLY A 30 -5.24 1.16 -12.91
C GLY A 30 -5.78 0.85 -11.52
N PHE A 31 -7.08 0.55 -11.41
CA PHE A 31 -7.70 0.17 -10.15
C PHE A 31 -7.08 -1.10 -9.55
N ALA A 32 -6.90 -2.15 -10.37
CA ALA A 32 -6.30 -3.41 -9.92
C ALA A 32 -4.82 -3.22 -9.50
N THR A 33 -4.08 -2.36 -10.20
CA THR A 33 -2.70 -1.99 -9.85
C THR A 33 -2.63 -1.28 -8.51
N GLU A 34 -3.44 -0.23 -8.30
CA GLU A 34 -3.46 0.46 -7.01
C GLU A 34 -3.93 -0.49 -5.90
N LEU A 35 -5.00 -1.25 -6.13
CA LEU A 35 -5.50 -2.19 -5.14
C LEU A 35 -4.44 -3.21 -4.73
N ALA A 36 -3.68 -3.77 -5.66
CA ALA A 36 -2.64 -4.73 -5.35
C ALA A 36 -1.42 -4.08 -4.67
N TYR A 37 -0.86 -3.02 -5.26
CA TYR A 37 0.37 -2.40 -4.78
C TYR A 37 0.14 -1.59 -3.50
N GLY A 38 -0.95 -0.83 -3.41
CA GLY A 38 -1.32 -0.10 -2.22
C GLY A 38 -1.59 -1.03 -1.04
N THR A 39 -2.26 -2.18 -1.26
CA THR A 39 -2.43 -3.20 -0.22
C THR A 39 -1.11 -3.78 0.27
N LEU A 40 -0.17 -4.07 -0.63
CA LEU A 40 1.15 -4.59 -0.25
C LEU A 40 1.99 -3.55 0.47
N ARG A 41 2.02 -2.32 -0.05
CA ARG A 41 2.77 -1.17 0.50
C ARG A 41 2.32 -0.84 1.92
N LEU A 42 1.01 -0.86 2.16
CA LEU A 42 0.41 -0.52 3.46
C LEU A 42 -0.05 -1.74 4.27
N ARG A 43 0.50 -2.93 3.96
CA ARG A 43 0.07 -4.19 4.58
C ARG A 43 0.20 -4.18 6.10
N GLY A 44 1.32 -3.68 6.64
CA GLY A 44 1.55 -3.62 8.09
C GLY A 44 0.51 -2.75 8.80
N ARG A 45 0.15 -1.63 8.19
CA ARG A 45 -0.94 -0.75 8.68
C ARG A 45 -2.28 -1.49 8.69
N TYR A 46 -2.64 -2.16 7.59
CA TYR A 46 -3.90 -2.87 7.53
C TYR A 46 -3.95 -4.08 8.46
N ASP A 47 -2.85 -4.79 8.64
CA ASP A 47 -2.76 -5.89 9.60
C ASP A 47 -2.98 -5.36 11.03
N ALA A 48 -2.38 -4.23 11.42
CA ALA A 48 -2.63 -3.61 12.72
C ALA A 48 -4.12 -3.22 12.92
N VAL A 49 -4.75 -2.63 11.90
CA VAL A 49 -6.19 -2.31 11.95
C VAL A 49 -7.06 -3.56 12.06
N LEU A 50 -6.77 -4.59 11.25
CA LEU A 50 -7.53 -5.83 11.23
C LEU A 50 -7.39 -6.59 12.55
N ALA A 51 -6.22 -6.58 13.19
CA ALA A 51 -6.00 -7.21 14.49
C ALA A 51 -6.97 -6.67 15.56
N LEU A 52 -7.30 -5.39 15.52
CA LEU A 52 -8.29 -4.76 16.41
C LEU A 52 -9.75 -5.10 16.06
N CYS A 53 -10.00 -5.67 14.87
CA CYS A 53 -11.35 -5.92 14.34
C CYS A 53 -11.75 -7.41 14.32
N VAL A 54 -10.81 -8.35 14.41
CA VAL A 54 -11.08 -9.80 14.28
C VAL A 54 -11.68 -10.46 15.53
N GLY A 55 -11.94 -9.68 16.59
CA GLY A 55 -12.82 -10.09 17.69
C GLY A 55 -12.25 -11.18 18.60
N GLY A 56 -11.03 -10.97 19.10
CA GLY A 56 -10.37 -11.87 20.06
C GLY A 56 -9.55 -13.01 19.41
N ARG A 57 -9.53 -13.07 18.08
CA ARG A 57 -8.60 -13.91 17.31
C ARG A 57 -7.32 -13.15 17.02
N THR A 58 -6.22 -13.87 16.81
CA THR A 58 -5.04 -13.32 16.16
C THR A 58 -5.14 -13.47 14.64
N LEU A 59 -4.38 -12.69 13.87
CA LEU A 59 -4.47 -12.75 12.40
C LEU A 59 -3.97 -14.08 11.82
N ASP A 60 -3.05 -14.76 12.50
CA ASP A 60 -2.55 -16.08 12.12
C ASP A 60 -3.60 -17.19 12.27
N GLU A 61 -4.65 -16.96 13.07
CA GLU A 61 -5.80 -17.88 13.17
C GLU A 61 -6.80 -17.67 12.03
N VAL A 62 -6.67 -16.61 11.23
CA VAL A 62 -7.56 -16.32 10.09
C VAL A 62 -7.06 -17.07 8.86
N ASP A 63 -7.98 -17.77 8.19
CA ASP A 63 -7.71 -18.51 6.95
C ASP A 63 -7.02 -17.58 5.90
N PRO A 64 -5.83 -17.93 5.38
CA PRO A 64 -5.03 -17.03 4.54
C PRO A 64 -5.76 -16.37 3.35
N PRO A 65 -6.62 -17.05 2.57
CA PRO A 65 -7.41 -16.43 1.51
C PRO A 65 -8.39 -15.38 2.03
N VAL A 66 -8.94 -15.57 3.23
CA VAL A 66 -9.83 -14.61 3.89
C VAL A 66 -9.02 -13.41 4.35
N LEU A 67 -7.85 -13.62 4.96
CA LEU A 67 -6.98 -12.52 5.39
C LEU A 67 -6.50 -11.67 4.20
N ASP A 68 -6.15 -12.30 3.07
CA ASP A 68 -5.83 -11.59 1.83
C ASP A 68 -7.00 -10.72 1.34
N ALA A 69 -8.22 -11.26 1.35
CA ALA A 69 -9.41 -10.49 0.98
C ALA A 69 -9.68 -9.35 1.97
N LEU A 70 -9.52 -9.57 3.28
CA LEU A 70 -9.66 -8.55 4.30
C LEU A 70 -8.67 -7.40 4.11
N ARG A 71 -7.41 -7.69 3.77
CA ARG A 71 -6.39 -6.67 3.45
C ARG A 71 -6.78 -5.83 2.25
N LEU A 72 -7.24 -6.47 1.17
CA LEU A 72 -7.74 -5.77 -0.02
C LEU A 72 -8.98 -4.90 0.31
N GLY A 73 -9.90 -5.43 1.12
CA GLY A 73 -11.07 -4.70 1.59
C GLY A 73 -10.70 -3.49 2.45
N ALA A 74 -9.75 -3.64 3.38
CA ALA A 74 -9.24 -2.56 4.21
C ALA A 74 -8.57 -1.47 3.37
N HIS A 75 -7.77 -1.84 2.36
CA HIS A 75 -7.18 -0.86 1.45
C HIS A 75 -8.23 -0.10 0.64
N GLN A 76 -9.27 -0.78 0.14
CA GLN A 76 -10.38 -0.09 -0.54
C GLN A 76 -11.11 0.91 0.38
N LEU A 77 -11.32 0.54 1.64
CA LEU A 77 -12.03 1.37 2.63
C LEU A 77 -11.21 2.57 3.11
N LEU A 78 -9.91 2.39 3.31
CA LEU A 78 -9.07 3.36 4.02
C LEU A 78 -8.04 4.05 3.11
N GLY A 79 -7.64 3.42 2.01
CA GLY A 79 -6.60 3.90 1.09
C GLY A 79 -7.11 4.35 -0.27
N MET A 80 -8.37 4.05 -0.62
CA MET A 80 -8.94 4.36 -1.93
C MET A 80 -10.24 5.15 -1.81
N ARG A 81 -10.68 5.75 -2.94
CA ARG A 81 -11.97 6.46 -3.05
C ARG A 81 -13.09 5.51 -3.46
N VAL A 82 -13.26 4.40 -2.75
CA VAL A 82 -14.33 3.42 -3.01
C VAL A 82 -15.46 3.62 -2.00
N PRO A 83 -16.74 3.68 -2.43
CA PRO A 83 -17.85 3.74 -1.50
C PRO A 83 -17.83 2.55 -0.52
N PRO A 84 -17.96 2.77 0.80
CA PRO A 84 -17.79 1.70 1.78
C PRO A 84 -18.68 0.47 1.55
N HIS A 85 -19.94 0.68 1.17
CA HIS A 85 -20.86 -0.42 0.88
C HIS A 85 -20.40 -1.30 -0.30
N ALA A 86 -19.79 -0.68 -1.33
CA ALA A 86 -19.28 -1.40 -2.49
C ALA A 86 -18.01 -2.19 -2.11
N ALA A 87 -17.06 -1.56 -1.43
CA ALA A 87 -15.84 -2.23 -0.95
C ALA A 87 -16.17 -3.46 -0.08
N VAL A 88 -17.12 -3.33 0.85
CA VAL A 88 -17.57 -4.44 1.70
C VAL A 88 -18.27 -5.51 0.87
N SER A 89 -19.25 -5.13 0.04
CA SER A 89 -20.06 -6.10 -0.73
C SER A 89 -19.22 -6.93 -1.69
N GLU A 90 -18.35 -6.30 -2.48
CA GLU A 90 -17.49 -6.99 -3.44
C GLU A 90 -16.50 -7.92 -2.75
N THR A 91 -15.86 -7.46 -1.67
CA THR A 91 -14.89 -8.28 -0.93
C THR A 91 -15.58 -9.47 -0.26
N VAL A 92 -16.78 -9.29 0.29
CA VAL A 92 -17.58 -10.37 0.89
C VAL A 92 -18.07 -11.36 -0.16
N GLY A 93 -18.45 -10.88 -1.35
CA GLY A 93 -18.78 -11.70 -2.50
C GLY A 93 -17.62 -12.59 -2.92
N LEU A 94 -16.42 -12.02 -3.03
CA LEU A 94 -15.19 -12.74 -3.35
C LEU A 94 -14.89 -13.85 -2.33
N VAL A 95 -14.99 -13.55 -1.03
CA VAL A 95 -14.79 -14.54 0.04
C VAL A 95 -15.84 -15.64 0.00
N ARG A 96 -17.11 -15.29 -0.27
CA ARG A 96 -18.19 -16.26 -0.41
C ARG A 96 -17.93 -17.24 -1.56
N GLU A 97 -17.46 -16.74 -2.69
CA GLU A 97 -17.16 -17.54 -3.88
C GLU A 97 -15.94 -18.45 -3.66
N GLN A 98 -14.88 -17.94 -3.04
CA GLN A 98 -13.61 -18.68 -2.91
C GLN A 98 -13.53 -19.61 -1.70
N VAL A 99 -14.20 -19.26 -0.60
CA VAL A 99 -14.03 -19.96 0.69
C VAL A 99 -15.35 -20.49 1.21
N GLY A 100 -16.42 -19.68 1.16
CA GLY A 100 -17.77 -20.10 1.50
C GLY A 100 -18.53 -19.13 2.40
N ALA A 101 -19.80 -19.47 2.67
CA ALA A 101 -20.75 -18.56 3.30
C ALA A 101 -20.38 -18.14 4.74
N GLY A 102 -19.79 -19.04 5.54
CA GLY A 102 -19.37 -18.73 6.91
C GLY A 102 -18.21 -17.72 6.95
N ALA A 103 -17.17 -17.94 6.14
CA ALA A 103 -16.06 -17.02 5.98
C ALA A 103 -16.51 -15.65 5.47
N ALA A 104 -17.49 -15.61 4.56
CA ALA A 104 -18.06 -14.36 4.06
C ALA A 104 -18.80 -13.56 5.15
N GLN A 105 -19.52 -14.22 6.06
CA GLN A 105 -20.17 -13.55 7.19
C GLN A 105 -19.13 -12.93 8.14
N PHE A 106 -18.05 -13.67 8.42
CA PHE A 106 -16.92 -13.16 9.20
C PHE A 106 -16.26 -11.95 8.52
N ALA A 107 -15.93 -12.06 7.24
CA ALA A 107 -15.33 -10.95 6.48
C ALA A 107 -16.22 -9.71 6.47
N ASN A 108 -17.54 -9.88 6.31
CA ASN A 108 -18.49 -8.78 6.39
C ASN A 108 -18.50 -8.11 7.76
N ALA A 109 -18.46 -8.88 8.85
CA ALA A 109 -18.42 -8.33 10.20
C ALA A 109 -17.15 -7.51 10.44
N VAL A 110 -15.98 -8.04 10.05
CA VAL A 110 -14.69 -7.37 10.18
C VAL A 110 -14.64 -6.09 9.35
N LEU A 111 -14.98 -6.15 8.06
CA LEU A 111 -14.91 -4.97 7.19
C LEU A 111 -15.93 -3.89 7.58
N ARG A 112 -17.09 -4.27 8.12
CA ARG A 112 -18.03 -3.31 8.73
C ARG A 112 -17.50 -2.70 10.02
N ALA A 113 -16.62 -3.36 10.75
CA ALA A 113 -15.95 -2.76 11.90
C ALA A 113 -14.90 -1.74 11.43
N VAL A 114 -14.09 -2.12 10.44
CA VAL A 114 -13.10 -1.24 9.79
C VAL A 114 -13.76 0.03 9.23
N SER A 115 -14.91 -0.11 8.53
CA SER A 115 -15.57 1.02 7.86
C SER A 115 -16.26 2.03 8.79
N ARG A 116 -16.26 1.82 10.12
CA ARG A 116 -16.91 2.73 11.07
C ARG A 116 -16.10 3.98 11.36
N GLU A 117 -14.79 3.91 11.18
CA GLU A 117 -13.87 4.98 11.51
C GLU A 117 -13.11 5.43 10.26
N PRO A 118 -12.82 6.73 10.13
CA PRO A 118 -11.93 7.22 9.08
C PRO A 118 -10.48 6.76 9.33
N LEU A 119 -9.63 6.89 8.30
CA LEU A 119 -8.22 6.51 8.37
C LEU A 119 -7.50 7.20 9.54
N ASP A 120 -7.67 8.51 9.74
CA ASP A 120 -6.95 9.25 10.77
C ASP A 120 -7.23 8.69 12.18
N THR A 121 -8.48 8.35 12.48
CA THR A 121 -8.86 7.71 13.74
C THR A 121 -8.26 6.31 13.88
N TRP A 122 -8.15 5.55 12.77
CA TRP A 122 -7.44 4.28 12.80
C TRP A 122 -5.95 4.45 13.06
N LEU A 123 -5.30 5.46 12.46
CA LEU A 123 -3.87 5.75 12.68
C LEU A 123 -3.60 6.10 14.15
N GLU A 124 -4.48 6.90 14.77
CA GLU A 124 -4.40 7.18 16.21
C GLU A 124 -4.52 5.90 17.05
N ARG A 125 -5.49 5.03 16.74
CA ARG A 125 -5.73 3.79 17.51
C ARG A 125 -4.57 2.80 17.41
N ILE A 126 -4.12 2.49 16.20
CA ILE A 126 -3.00 1.55 16.03
C ILE A 126 -1.70 2.13 16.56
N GLY A 127 -1.51 3.45 16.46
CA GLY A 127 -0.36 4.13 17.04
C GLY A 127 -0.34 4.05 18.56
N ALA A 128 -1.48 4.29 19.21
CA ALA A 128 -1.61 4.18 20.66
C ALA A 128 -1.49 2.73 21.16
N ASP A 129 -1.94 1.75 20.38
CA ASP A 129 -1.76 0.32 20.69
C ASP A 129 -0.28 -0.09 20.62
N ALA A 130 0.45 0.40 19.61
CA ALA A 130 1.87 0.11 19.42
C ALA A 130 2.81 0.88 20.37
N ASP A 131 2.44 2.10 20.79
CA ASP A 131 3.18 2.91 21.75
C ASP A 131 2.26 3.47 22.87
N PRO A 132 1.82 2.62 23.82
CA PRO A 132 0.88 3.05 24.86
C PRO A 132 1.43 4.12 25.81
N ALA A 133 2.76 4.20 25.94
CA ALA A 133 3.43 5.17 26.81
C ALA A 133 3.77 6.49 26.10
N GLY A 134 3.63 6.57 24.77
CA GLY A 134 4.00 7.73 23.97
C GLY A 134 5.51 8.01 23.96
N SER A 135 6.33 6.97 24.15
CA SER A 135 7.79 7.09 24.29
C SER A 135 8.59 6.33 23.23
N ASP A 136 7.93 5.47 22.46
CA ASP A 136 8.53 4.68 21.37
C ASP A 136 7.94 5.07 20.02
N ASP A 137 8.44 6.19 19.51
CA ASP A 137 8.03 6.70 18.21
C ASP A 137 8.36 5.73 17.05
N VAL A 138 9.34 4.84 17.21
CA VAL A 138 9.64 3.80 16.22
C VAL A 138 8.55 2.74 16.20
N ALA A 139 8.08 2.28 17.35
CA ALA A 139 6.96 1.34 17.43
C ALA A 139 5.70 1.95 16.80
N ARG A 140 5.36 3.19 17.18
CA ARG A 140 4.23 3.94 16.62
C ARG A 140 4.34 4.08 15.09
N LEU A 141 5.44 4.64 14.59
CA LEU A 141 5.61 4.89 13.16
C LEU A 141 5.75 3.62 12.33
N SER A 142 6.24 2.51 12.90
CA SER A 142 6.32 1.22 12.20
C SER A 142 4.94 0.71 11.77
N VAL A 143 3.93 0.85 12.64
CA VAL A 143 2.56 0.43 12.33
C VAL A 143 1.81 1.49 11.53
N THR A 144 1.95 2.77 11.88
CA THR A 144 1.20 3.83 11.18
C THR A 144 1.74 4.04 9.77
N GLU A 145 3.05 3.94 9.53
CA GLU A 145 3.64 4.05 8.19
C GLU A 145 3.89 2.68 7.53
N SER A 146 3.47 1.56 8.14
CA SER A 146 3.56 0.23 7.50
C SER A 146 4.99 -0.20 7.12
N HIS A 147 5.97 0.14 7.93
CA HIS A 147 7.35 -0.33 7.82
C HIS A 147 7.67 -1.31 8.95
N PRO A 148 8.41 -2.41 8.72
CA PRO A 148 8.88 -3.24 9.81
C PRO A 148 9.70 -2.40 10.81
N ALA A 149 9.53 -2.64 12.13
CA ALA A 149 10.19 -1.83 13.16
C ALA A 149 11.72 -1.74 13.01
N TRP A 150 12.37 -2.78 12.48
CA TRP A 150 13.80 -2.76 12.19
C TRP A 150 14.15 -1.80 11.04
N VAL A 151 13.32 -1.70 10.00
CA VAL A 151 13.48 -0.74 8.89
C VAL A 151 13.29 0.68 9.40
N THR A 152 12.23 0.90 10.17
CA THR A 152 11.94 2.20 10.80
C THR A 152 13.12 2.67 11.66
N ARG A 153 13.70 1.77 12.46
CA ARG A 153 14.90 2.06 13.26
C ARG A 153 16.12 2.36 12.38
N ALA A 154 16.37 1.55 11.36
CA ALA A 154 17.51 1.74 10.46
C ALA A 154 17.43 3.07 9.69
N LEU A 155 16.24 3.47 9.23
CA LEU A 155 16.02 4.75 8.56
C LEU A 155 16.21 5.93 9.52
N ARG A 156 15.77 5.81 10.77
CA ARG A 156 16.05 6.81 11.83
C ARG A 156 17.55 6.98 12.06
N GLU A 157 18.28 5.87 12.16
CA GLU A 157 19.74 5.87 12.35
C GLU A 157 20.45 6.47 11.13
N ALA A 158 19.99 6.15 9.91
CA ALA A 158 20.53 6.71 8.67
C ALA A 158 20.32 8.24 8.58
N LEU A 159 19.15 8.76 8.98
CA LEU A 159 18.90 10.20 9.07
C LEU A 159 19.94 10.86 9.97
N VAL A 160 20.09 10.39 11.21
CA VAL A 160 21.05 10.93 12.18
C VAL A 160 22.49 10.83 11.65
N GLY A 161 22.85 9.68 11.07
CA GLY A 161 24.18 9.45 10.48
C GLY A 161 24.50 10.38 9.31
N SER A 162 23.48 10.86 8.59
CA SER A 162 23.62 11.84 7.50
C SER A 162 23.65 13.32 7.96
N GLY A 163 23.61 13.57 9.27
CA GLY A 163 23.54 14.92 9.85
C GLY A 163 22.13 15.52 9.87
N ARG A 164 21.10 14.71 9.57
CA ARG A 164 19.68 15.09 9.66
C ARG A 164 19.12 14.77 11.05
N THR A 165 17.94 15.27 11.37
CA THR A 165 17.30 15.05 12.68
C THR A 165 16.42 13.80 12.66
N ALA A 166 16.36 13.08 13.79
CA ALA A 166 15.43 11.97 13.97
C ALA A 166 13.95 12.40 13.85
N GLY A 167 13.64 13.69 14.06
CA GLY A 167 12.29 14.24 13.90
C GLY A 167 11.76 14.21 12.46
N GLU A 168 12.62 14.01 11.45
CA GLU A 168 12.22 13.86 10.05
C GLU A 168 11.83 12.42 9.68
N LEU A 169 11.80 11.50 10.64
CA LEU A 169 11.49 10.10 10.40
C LEU A 169 10.09 9.90 9.81
N ALA A 170 9.08 10.59 10.36
CA ALA A 170 7.71 10.48 9.86
C ALA A 170 7.61 10.92 8.38
N ASP A 171 8.22 12.04 8.02
CA ASP A 171 8.25 12.54 6.64
C ASP A 171 8.98 11.59 5.69
N LEU A 172 10.08 10.98 6.15
CA LEU A 172 10.82 9.99 5.37
C LEU A 172 9.98 8.76 5.05
N LEU A 173 9.31 8.20 6.05
CA LEU A 173 8.47 7.00 5.88
C LEU A 173 7.23 7.31 5.03
N ALA A 174 6.61 8.48 5.23
CA ALA A 174 5.49 8.93 4.42
C ALA A 174 5.90 9.11 2.94
N ALA A 175 7.11 9.63 2.68
CA ALA A 175 7.65 9.74 1.33
C ALA A 175 7.90 8.36 0.68
N ASP A 176 8.36 7.38 1.45
CA ASP A 176 8.57 6.00 0.97
C ASP A 176 7.24 5.29 0.64
N ASN A 177 6.16 5.65 1.34
CA ASN A 177 4.81 5.16 1.07
C ASN A 177 4.10 5.84 -0.10
N ALA A 178 4.63 6.96 -0.61
CA ALA A 178 4.04 7.65 -1.75
C ALA A 178 4.11 6.76 -3.00
N ALA A 179 3.08 6.81 -3.85
CA ALA A 179 3.11 6.09 -5.11
C ALA A 179 4.33 6.53 -5.95
N PRO A 180 5.13 5.59 -6.46
CA PRO A 180 6.35 5.92 -7.16
C PRO A 180 6.03 6.65 -8.47
N ARG A 181 6.80 7.71 -8.77
CA ARG A 181 6.72 8.38 -10.06
C ARG A 181 7.55 7.62 -11.09
N VAL A 182 7.03 7.50 -12.31
CA VAL A 182 7.83 6.94 -13.41
C VAL A 182 8.87 7.97 -13.83
N SER A 183 10.14 7.56 -13.78
CA SER A 183 11.26 8.36 -14.26
C SER A 183 11.83 7.72 -15.52
N LEU A 184 11.86 8.48 -16.60
CA LEU A 184 12.50 8.15 -17.86
C LEU A 184 13.88 8.79 -17.93
N VAL A 185 14.77 8.20 -18.73
CA VAL A 185 16.12 8.73 -18.98
C VAL A 185 16.30 9.02 -20.46
N ALA A 186 16.67 10.25 -20.78
CA ALA A 186 17.21 10.60 -22.09
C ALA A 186 18.65 10.10 -22.16
N ARG A 187 18.89 9.11 -23.03
CA ARG A 187 20.21 8.50 -23.16
C ARG A 187 21.14 9.44 -23.93
N PRO A 188 22.21 9.97 -23.31
CA PRO A 188 23.12 10.88 -23.99
C PRO A 188 23.66 10.27 -25.28
N GLY A 189 23.64 11.05 -26.36
CA GLY A 189 24.06 10.62 -27.70
C GLY A 189 23.01 9.85 -28.51
N LEU A 190 21.85 9.53 -27.92
CA LEU A 190 20.72 8.93 -28.65
C LEU A 190 19.45 9.77 -28.60
N SER A 191 19.20 10.44 -27.48
CA SER A 191 18.06 11.34 -27.34
C SER A 191 18.38 12.47 -26.37
N THR A 192 17.60 13.53 -26.49
CA THR A 192 17.58 14.66 -25.57
C THR A 192 16.39 14.54 -24.61
N PRO A 193 16.46 15.16 -23.42
CA PRO A 193 15.32 15.22 -22.50
C PRO A 193 14.07 15.84 -23.13
N ALA A 194 14.25 16.79 -24.05
CA ALA A 194 13.16 17.41 -24.79
C ALA A 194 12.43 16.38 -25.67
N GLU A 195 13.17 15.61 -26.47
CA GLU A 195 12.59 14.58 -27.33
C GLU A 195 11.87 13.50 -26.52
N VAL A 196 12.45 13.07 -25.39
CA VAL A 196 11.81 12.08 -24.50
C VAL A 196 10.51 12.62 -23.91
N ARG A 197 10.51 13.87 -23.46
CA ARG A 197 9.32 14.52 -22.91
C ARG A 197 8.21 14.64 -23.96
N ASP A 198 8.56 15.13 -25.14
CA ASP A 198 7.61 15.33 -26.23
C ASP A 198 6.99 13.99 -26.68
N ALA A 199 7.77 12.90 -26.65
CA ALA A 199 7.28 11.55 -26.93
C ALA A 199 6.45 10.93 -25.79
N ALA A 200 6.73 11.29 -24.54
CA ALA A 200 6.05 10.77 -23.36
C ALA A 200 4.67 11.41 -23.10
N GLY A 201 4.41 12.60 -23.67
CA GLY A 201 3.13 13.28 -23.63
C GLY A 201 3.09 14.48 -22.67
N ALA A 202 1.89 15.08 -22.54
CA ALA A 202 1.72 16.37 -21.89
C ALA A 202 2.05 16.39 -20.39
N ASP A 203 1.99 15.24 -19.72
CA ASP A 203 2.24 15.11 -18.28
C ASP A 203 3.71 14.83 -17.93
N ALA A 204 4.60 14.91 -18.93
CA ALA A 204 6.04 14.70 -18.75
C ALA A 204 6.75 16.00 -18.37
N GLU A 205 7.49 15.97 -17.27
CA GLU A 205 8.22 17.11 -16.72
C GLU A 205 9.73 16.83 -16.69
N PRO A 206 10.60 17.86 -16.80
CA PRO A 206 12.02 17.69 -16.54
C PRO A 206 12.30 17.17 -15.12
N GLY A 207 13.25 16.25 -15.00
CA GLY A 207 13.64 15.70 -13.70
C GLY A 207 14.31 16.74 -12.81
N ARG A 208 13.93 16.77 -11.53
CA ARG A 208 14.44 17.73 -10.54
C ARG A 208 15.95 17.64 -10.29
N TRP A 209 16.49 16.42 -10.27
CA TRP A 209 17.83 16.13 -9.75
C TRP A 209 18.87 15.80 -10.81
N SER A 210 18.42 15.50 -12.04
CA SER A 210 19.31 15.08 -13.13
C SER A 210 18.89 15.76 -14.43
N PRO A 211 19.85 16.36 -15.17
CA PRO A 211 19.56 17.05 -16.42
C PRO A 211 19.10 16.12 -17.54
N VAL A 212 19.29 14.80 -17.39
CA VAL A 212 18.86 13.79 -18.37
C VAL A 212 17.56 13.08 -18.01
N ALA A 213 16.98 13.42 -16.85
CA ALA A 213 15.77 12.77 -16.38
C ALA A 213 14.52 13.49 -16.89
N VAL A 214 13.48 12.70 -17.15
CA VAL A 214 12.11 13.15 -17.40
C VAL A 214 11.19 12.36 -16.47
N THR A 215 10.32 13.03 -15.73
CA THR A 215 9.38 12.40 -14.80
C THR A 215 7.97 12.47 -15.33
N LEU A 216 7.21 11.38 -15.19
CA LEU A 216 5.78 11.34 -15.52
C LEU A 216 4.95 11.49 -14.24
N ALA A 217 3.78 12.11 -14.38
CA ALA A 217 2.83 12.24 -13.27
C ALA A 217 2.20 10.91 -12.81
N GLY A 218 2.28 9.84 -13.62
CA GLY A 218 1.75 8.51 -13.27
C GLY A 218 2.34 7.36 -14.10
N GLY A 219 2.12 6.14 -13.63
CA GLY A 219 2.49 4.87 -14.26
C GLY A 219 1.45 3.78 -14.01
#